data_AF-A0A1R3U7X5-F1
#
_entry.id   AF-A0A1R3U7X5-F1
#
_cell.length_a   1.000
_cell.length_b   1.000
_cell.length_c   1.000
_cell.angle_alpha   90.00
_cell.angle_beta   90.00
_cell.angle_gamma   90.00
#
_symmetry.space_group_name_H-M   'P 1'
#
loop_
_entity.id
_entity.type
_entity.pdbx_description
1 polymer ?
#
loop_
_entity_poly.entity_id
_entity_poly.type
_entity_poly.pdbx_seq_one_letter_code
_entity_poly.pdbx_strand_id
1 'polypeptide(L)'
;MSRHTVRGDTAGPFLCFAALRQKATRRKDKLYPMVVIQEAGLDGFWLGRVLSKEPWIESHIVEAASIAMPRRHRRAKTERIDGKTLIRALMAWQRGEPRACSMVELLTPEADDNRRIGRERKTLIAEHVLHVNRIKGLLFTQGIRDYEPVNRGLWLWPARCSLRFGNMLLQAS
;
A
#
# COMPACT_ATOMS: atom_id res chain seq x y z
N MET A 1 -18.40 11.22 1.36
CA MET A 1 -18.75 9.86 1.79
C MET A 1 -17.59 9.00 1.28
N SER A 2 -16.49 8.82 2.00
CA SER A 2 -16.23 8.94 3.45
C SER A 2 -16.33 10.36 4.03
N ARG A 3 -16.64 10.46 5.32
CA ARG A 3 -16.64 11.67 6.18
C ARG A 3 -15.89 11.37 7.49
N HIS A 4 -15.17 10.25 7.53
CA HIS A 4 -14.54 9.71 8.72
C HIS A 4 -13.14 9.27 8.32
N THR A 5 -12.15 9.95 8.87
CA THR A 5 -10.76 9.53 8.84
C THR A 5 -10.50 8.80 10.14
N VAL A 6 -9.96 7.60 10.04
CA VAL A 6 -9.72 6.74 11.20
C VAL A 6 -8.23 6.43 11.27
N ARG A 7 -7.67 6.38 12.48
CA ARG A 7 -6.28 5.94 12.67
C ARG A 7 -6.13 4.47 12.25
N GLY A 8 -4.90 4.05 11.99
CA GLY A 8 -4.56 2.66 11.62
C GLY A 8 -4.70 1.66 12.79
N ASP A 9 -5.75 1.78 13.59
CA ASP A 9 -6.15 0.82 14.60
C ASP A 9 -7.41 0.06 14.16
N THR A 10 -7.71 -1.04 14.85
CA THR A 10 -8.91 -1.84 14.60
C THR A 10 -10.16 -1.21 15.19
N ALA A 11 -10.02 -0.43 16.28
CA ALA A 11 -11.15 0.06 17.06
C ALA A 11 -11.96 1.13 16.33
N GLY A 12 -11.29 2.07 15.67
CA GLY A 12 -11.96 3.20 15.03
C GLY A 12 -12.95 2.81 13.92
N PRO A 13 -12.62 1.85 13.02
CA PRO A 13 -13.59 1.39 12.01
C PRO A 13 -14.83 0.75 12.64
N PHE A 14 -14.65 -0.09 13.68
CA PHE A 14 -15.78 -0.71 14.38
C PHE A 14 -16.70 0.31 15.05
N LEU A 15 -16.13 1.36 15.67
CA LEU A 15 -16.92 2.45 16.23
C LEU A 15 -17.77 3.15 15.15
N CYS A 16 -17.19 3.40 13.97
CA CYS A 16 -17.92 3.97 12.85
C CYS A 16 -19.05 3.03 12.37
N PHE A 17 -18.79 1.72 12.29
CA PHE A 17 -19.78 0.73 11.87
C PHE A 17 -20.94 0.59 12.86
N ALA A 18 -20.64 0.57 14.16
CA ALA A 18 -21.65 0.58 15.22
C ALA A 18 -22.54 1.82 15.14
N ALA A 19 -21.95 3.01 14.96
CA ALA A 19 -22.69 4.26 14.80
C ALA A 19 -23.59 4.25 13.55
N LEU A 20 -23.11 3.69 12.43
CA LEU A 20 -23.91 3.54 11.22
C LEU A 20 -25.09 2.59 11.41
N ARG A 21 -24.89 1.46 12.10
CA ARG A 21 -25.97 0.52 12.43
C ARG A 21 -27.01 1.15 13.33
N GLN A 22 -26.61 1.82 14.40
CA GLN A 22 -27.54 2.55 15.27
C GLN A 22 -28.36 3.59 14.51
N LYS A 23 -27.73 4.32 13.60
CA LYS A 23 -28.42 5.31 12.75
C LYS A 23 -29.43 4.66 11.80
N ALA A 24 -29.13 3.47 11.28
CA ALA A 24 -30.06 2.71 10.45
C ALA A 24 -31.25 2.19 11.28
N THR A 25 -30.99 1.65 12.48
CA THR A 25 -32.03 1.18 13.41
C THR A 25 -32.96 2.31 13.81
N ARG A 26 -32.44 3.49 14.20
CA ARG A 26 -33.28 4.66 14.54
C ARG A 26 -34.20 5.13 13.41
N ARG A 27 -33.90 4.79 12.16
CA ARG A 27 -34.68 5.24 10.97
C ARG A 27 -35.68 4.21 10.47
N LYS A 28 -35.37 2.92 10.63
CA LYS A 28 -36.12 1.82 10.00
C LYS A 28 -36.53 0.72 10.98
N ASP A 29 -36.23 0.91 12.26
CA ASP A 29 -36.45 -0.03 13.35
C ASP A 29 -35.96 -1.47 13.06
N LYS A 30 -34.88 -1.57 12.28
CA LYS A 30 -34.34 -2.84 11.82
C LYS A 30 -32.81 -2.83 11.83
N LEU A 31 -32.23 -3.94 12.25
CA LEU A 31 -30.80 -4.20 12.13
C LEU A 31 -30.51 -4.81 10.75
N TYR A 32 -29.57 -4.22 10.04
CA TYR A 32 -29.11 -4.72 8.74
C TYR A 32 -27.71 -5.32 8.88
N PRO A 33 -27.40 -6.39 8.14
CA PRO A 33 -26.02 -6.82 7.92
C PRO A 33 -25.26 -5.72 7.17
N MET A 34 -23.96 -5.67 7.38
CA MET A 34 -23.09 -4.67 6.77
C MET A 34 -22.22 -5.33 5.71
N VAL A 35 -22.17 -4.73 4.52
CA VAL A 35 -21.27 -5.18 3.46
C VAL A 35 -20.13 -4.16 3.34
N VAL A 36 -18.89 -4.65 3.40
CA VAL A 36 -17.67 -3.86 3.30
C VAL A 36 -16.90 -4.28 2.07
N ILE A 37 -16.46 -3.31 1.28
CA ILE A 37 -15.57 -3.52 0.15
C ILE A 37 -14.27 -2.75 0.35
N GLN A 38 -13.15 -3.42 0.09
CA GLN A 38 -11.82 -2.85 0.14
C GLN A 38 -11.00 -3.28 -1.07
N GLU A 39 -10.01 -2.46 -1.45
CA GLU A 39 -9.04 -2.84 -2.47
C GLU A 39 -7.94 -3.72 -1.87
N ALA A 40 -7.46 -4.68 -2.64
CA ALA A 40 -6.24 -5.41 -2.32
C ALA A 40 -5.05 -4.43 -2.35
N GLY A 41 -4.58 -4.04 -1.16
CA GLY A 41 -3.59 -3.00 -0.98
C GLY A 41 -2.22 -3.50 -0.51
N LEU A 42 -1.29 -2.54 -0.33
CA LEU A 42 0.06 -2.78 0.16
C LEU A 42 0.07 -3.36 1.58
N ASP A 43 -0.88 -2.91 2.40
CA ASP A 43 -1.03 -3.28 3.81
C ASP A 43 -1.54 -4.72 4.03
N GLY A 44 -1.83 -5.45 2.94
CA GLY A 44 -2.27 -6.85 3.01
C GLY A 44 -3.75 -6.99 3.37
N PHE A 45 -4.11 -8.14 3.96
CA PHE A 45 -5.50 -8.53 4.17
C PHE A 45 -5.97 -8.42 5.62
N TRP A 46 -5.23 -7.71 6.49
CA TRP A 46 -5.51 -7.67 7.93
C TRP A 46 -6.90 -7.14 8.26
N LEU A 47 -7.36 -6.09 7.58
CA LEU A 47 -8.68 -5.51 7.82
C LEU A 47 -9.77 -6.50 7.45
N GLY A 48 -9.68 -7.11 6.26
CA GLY A 48 -10.61 -8.14 5.83
C GLY A 48 -10.68 -9.31 6.80
N ARG A 49 -9.53 -9.77 7.34
CA ARG A 49 -9.49 -10.83 8.36
C ARG A 49 -10.18 -10.43 9.66
N VAL A 50 -9.96 -9.20 10.13
CA VAL A 50 -10.58 -8.69 11.36
C VAL A 50 -12.09 -8.57 11.18
N LEU A 51 -12.55 -8.09 10.02
CA LEU A 51 -13.97 -7.94 9.71
C LEU A 51 -14.68 -9.27 9.51
N SER A 52 -14.04 -10.26 8.86
CA SER A 52 -14.61 -11.59 8.65
C SER A 52 -14.85 -12.38 9.93
N LYS A 53 -14.29 -11.97 11.08
CA LYS A 53 -14.61 -12.57 12.38
C LYS A 53 -15.99 -12.17 12.90
N GLU A 54 -16.56 -11.08 12.40
CA GLU A 54 -17.87 -10.58 12.83
C GLU A 54 -18.99 -11.18 11.97
N PRO A 55 -19.99 -11.85 12.56
CA PRO A 55 -21.02 -12.58 11.81
C PRO A 55 -21.99 -11.68 11.03
N TRP A 56 -22.01 -10.38 11.35
CA TRP A 56 -22.89 -9.39 10.73
C TRP A 56 -22.18 -8.55 9.66
N ILE A 57 -20.89 -8.81 9.40
CA ILE A 57 -20.09 -8.10 8.39
C ILE A 57 -19.70 -9.07 7.28
N GLU A 58 -20.14 -8.76 6.06
CA GLU A 58 -19.66 -9.41 4.85
C GLU A 58 -18.52 -8.56 4.26
N SER A 59 -17.30 -9.10 4.27
CA SER A 59 -16.10 -8.41 3.79
C SER A 59 -15.69 -8.92 2.41
N HIS A 60 -15.54 -8.01 1.47
CA HIS A 60 -15.15 -8.26 0.09
C HIS A 60 -13.86 -7.52 -0.24
N ILE A 61 -12.92 -8.22 -0.88
CA ILE A 61 -11.64 -7.63 -1.31
C ILE A 61 -11.55 -7.69 -2.82
N VAL A 62 -11.37 -6.54 -3.46
CA VAL A 62 -11.31 -6.43 -4.91
C VAL A 62 -9.89 -6.14 -5.38
N GLU A 63 -9.50 -6.78 -6.48
CA GLU A 63 -8.27 -6.43 -7.18
C GLU A 63 -8.48 -5.10 -7.93
N ALA A 64 -7.82 -4.04 -7.49
CA ALA A 64 -8.02 -2.69 -8.04
C ALA A 64 -7.80 -2.61 -9.56
N ALA A 65 -6.86 -3.40 -10.10
CA ALA A 65 -6.56 -3.46 -11.53
C ALA A 65 -7.70 -4.04 -12.39
N SER A 66 -8.61 -4.81 -11.78
CA SER A 66 -9.72 -5.46 -12.47
C SER A 66 -10.92 -4.53 -12.69
N ILE A 67 -11.00 -3.43 -11.96
CA ILE A 67 -12.13 -2.49 -12.04
C ILE A 67 -11.97 -1.63 -13.29
N ALA A 68 -12.95 -1.67 -14.19
CA ALA A 68 -12.95 -0.87 -15.40
C ALA A 68 -13.03 0.63 -15.06
N MET A 69 -11.93 1.35 -15.29
CA MET A 69 -11.86 2.80 -15.12
C MET A 69 -11.90 3.51 -16.49
N PRO A 70 -12.69 4.59 -16.64
CA PRO A 70 -12.74 5.35 -17.89
C PRO A 70 -11.37 5.96 -18.21
N ARG A 71 -10.80 5.59 -19.36
CA ARG A 71 -9.44 5.98 -19.79
C ARG A 71 -9.35 7.33 -20.51
N ARG A 72 -10.50 7.95 -20.86
CA ARG A 72 -10.57 9.07 -21.81
C ARG A 72 -10.23 10.46 -21.24
N HIS A 73 -9.87 10.59 -19.96
CA HIS A 73 -9.45 11.90 -19.41
C HIS A 73 -8.57 11.73 -18.18
N ARG A 74 -7.56 12.61 -18.02
CA ARG A 74 -6.78 12.74 -16.79
C ARG A 74 -7.75 13.23 -15.70
N ARG A 75 -8.28 12.33 -14.89
CA ARG A 75 -9.14 12.67 -13.75
C ARG A 75 -8.28 13.10 -12.57
N ALA A 76 -8.79 14.04 -11.79
CA ALA A 76 -8.31 14.23 -10.44
C ALA A 76 -8.57 12.94 -9.65
N LYS A 77 -7.50 12.32 -9.15
CA LYS A 77 -7.62 11.20 -8.21
C LYS A 77 -8.24 11.73 -6.92
N THR A 78 -9.37 11.18 -6.52
CA THR A 78 -10.03 11.57 -5.27
C THR A 78 -10.67 10.34 -4.68
N GLU A 79 -10.40 10.08 -3.40
CA GLU A 79 -10.93 8.92 -2.68
C GLU A 79 -12.46 8.79 -2.77
N ARG A 80 -13.16 9.93 -2.86
CA ARG A 80 -14.62 9.97 -3.05
C ARG A 80 -15.07 9.33 -4.37
N ILE A 81 -14.31 9.56 -5.45
CA ILE A 81 -14.63 9.02 -6.77
C ILE A 81 -14.30 7.53 -6.77
N ASP A 82 -13.15 7.15 -6.22
CA ASP A 82 -12.67 5.78 -6.15
C ASP A 82 -13.64 4.91 -5.30
N GLY A 83 -14.06 5.39 -4.13
CA GLY A 83 -15.03 4.69 -3.27
C GLY A 83 -16.41 4.49 -3.92
N LYS A 84 -16.88 5.43 -4.75
CA LYS A 84 -18.14 5.25 -5.51
C LYS A 84 -18.00 4.19 -6.59
N THR A 85 -16.84 4.11 -7.23
CA THR A 85 -16.55 3.09 -8.23
C THR A 85 -16.55 1.70 -7.60
N LEU A 86 -15.93 1.54 -6.43
CA LEU A 86 -15.95 0.27 -5.69
C LEU A 86 -17.37 -0.20 -5.39
N ILE A 87 -18.22 0.67 -4.83
CA ILE A 87 -19.62 0.31 -4.53
C ILE A 87 -20.37 -0.10 -5.79
N ARG A 88 -20.16 0.58 -6.93
CA ARG A 88 -20.79 0.22 -8.21
C ARG A 88 -20.32 -1.13 -8.72
N ALA A 89 -19.02 -1.39 -8.66
CA ALA A 89 -18.43 -2.66 -9.07
C ALA A 89 -18.99 -3.81 -8.22
N LEU A 90 -19.06 -3.63 -6.89
CA LEU A 90 -19.64 -4.62 -5.99
C LEU A 90 -21.10 -4.92 -6.32
N MET A 91 -21.92 -3.88 -6.51
CA MET A 91 -23.33 -4.07 -6.85
C MET A 91 -23.52 -4.79 -8.18
N ALA A 92 -22.65 -4.55 -9.18
CA ALA A 92 -22.69 -5.27 -10.45
C ALA A 92 -22.28 -6.74 -10.28
N TRP A 93 -21.21 -7.00 -9.51
CA TRP A 93 -20.79 -8.35 -9.19
C TRP A 93 -21.88 -9.14 -8.46
N GLN A 94 -22.53 -8.55 -7.44
CA GLN A 94 -23.65 -9.18 -6.73
C GLN A 94 -24.88 -9.43 -7.61
N ARG A 95 -25.06 -8.68 -8.71
CA ARG A 95 -26.11 -8.93 -9.73
C ARG A 95 -25.77 -10.04 -10.72
N GLY A 96 -24.60 -10.69 -10.58
CA GLY A 96 -24.18 -11.76 -11.48
C GLY A 96 -23.38 -11.28 -12.70
N GLU A 97 -22.75 -10.10 -12.63
CA GLU A 97 -21.81 -9.61 -13.64
C GLU A 97 -20.36 -9.84 -13.18
N PRO A 98 -19.79 -11.06 -13.32
CA PRO A 98 -18.48 -11.41 -12.76
C PRO A 98 -17.31 -10.63 -13.40
N ARG A 99 -17.52 -10.03 -14.57
CA ARG A 99 -16.51 -9.20 -15.26
C ARG A 99 -16.46 -7.76 -14.75
N ALA A 100 -17.34 -7.36 -13.84
CA ALA A 100 -17.35 -6.01 -13.28
C ALA A 100 -16.14 -5.75 -12.36
N CYS A 101 -15.71 -6.78 -11.61
CA CYS A 101 -14.49 -6.79 -10.81
C CYS A 101 -14.08 -8.22 -10.45
N SER A 102 -12.78 -8.44 -10.30
CA SER A 102 -12.20 -9.68 -9.78
C SER A 102 -12.12 -9.62 -8.26
N MET A 103 -12.77 -10.56 -7.59
CA MET A 103 -12.70 -10.69 -6.14
C MET A 103 -11.47 -11.50 -5.74
N VAL A 104 -10.78 -11.05 -4.71
CA VAL A 104 -9.60 -11.70 -4.15
C VAL A 104 -10.03 -12.46 -2.89
N GLU A 105 -9.66 -13.73 -2.83
CA GLU A 105 -9.86 -14.53 -1.63
C GLU A 105 -8.99 -14.03 -0.49
N LEU A 106 -9.56 -14.07 0.72
CA LEU A 106 -8.83 -13.79 1.95
C LEU A 106 -7.73 -14.83 2.14
N LEU A 107 -6.48 -14.41 1.98
CA LEU A 107 -5.34 -15.27 2.30
C LEU A 107 -5.24 -15.52 3.80
N THR A 108 -4.78 -16.72 4.15
CA THR A 108 -4.42 -17.07 5.53
C THR A 108 -3.32 -16.14 6.06
N PRO A 109 -3.22 -15.93 7.38
CA PRO A 109 -2.18 -15.08 7.96
C PRO A 109 -0.77 -15.48 7.51
N GLU A 110 -0.47 -16.77 7.49
CA GLU A 110 0.83 -17.31 7.06
C GLU A 110 1.11 -17.02 5.58
N ALA A 111 0.12 -17.19 4.70
CA ALA A 111 0.28 -16.92 3.28
C ALA A 111 0.45 -15.42 2.97
N ASP A 112 -0.21 -14.54 3.73
CA ASP A 112 -0.04 -13.09 3.62
C ASP A 112 1.33 -12.64 4.19
N ASP A 113 1.78 -13.24 5.28
CA ASP A 113 3.08 -12.92 5.90
C ASP A 113 4.27 -13.36 5.01
N ASN A 114 4.16 -14.51 4.35
CA ASN A 114 5.12 -14.93 3.32
C ASN A 114 5.23 -13.91 2.18
N ARG A 115 4.11 -13.28 1.79
CA ARG A 115 4.10 -12.19 0.80
C ARG A 115 4.63 -10.88 1.37
N ARG A 116 4.50 -10.66 2.68
CA ARG A 116 4.95 -9.45 3.39
C ARG A 116 6.47 -9.28 3.29
N ILE A 117 7.23 -10.35 3.48
CA ILE A 117 8.70 -10.32 3.38
C ILE A 117 9.17 -9.77 2.02
N GLY A 118 8.54 -10.20 0.92
CA GLY A 118 8.86 -9.70 -0.42
C GLY A 118 8.55 -8.21 -0.60
N ARG A 119 7.45 -7.73 -0.01
CA ARG A 119 7.03 -6.31 -0.06
C ARG A 119 7.95 -5.42 0.77
N GLU A 120 8.27 -5.83 1.99
CA GLU A 120 9.18 -5.11 2.88
C GLU A 120 10.57 -5.02 2.26
N ARG A 121 11.09 -6.15 1.74
CA ARG A 121 12.36 -6.14 1.01
C ARG A 121 12.36 -5.17 -0.17
N LYS A 122 11.28 -5.12 -0.97
CA LYS A 122 11.19 -4.19 -2.10
C LYS A 122 11.23 -2.73 -1.64
N THR A 123 10.53 -2.41 -0.55
CA THR A 123 10.51 -1.07 0.05
C THR A 123 11.90 -0.69 0.56
N LEU A 124 12.51 -1.57 1.35
CA LEU A 124 13.87 -1.38 1.88
C LEU A 124 14.91 -1.22 0.76
N ILE A 125 14.78 -1.95 -0.35
CA ILE A 125 15.67 -1.78 -1.51
C ILE A 125 15.47 -0.40 -2.15
N ALA A 126 14.23 0.04 -2.31
CA ALA A 126 13.95 1.36 -2.88
C ALA A 126 14.51 2.49 -1.99
N GLU A 127 14.32 2.37 -0.67
CA GLU A 127 14.89 3.30 0.32
C GLU A 127 16.42 3.27 0.31
N HIS A 128 17.02 2.08 0.27
CA HIS A 128 18.46 1.92 0.14
C HIS A 128 18.98 2.61 -1.13
N VAL A 129 18.37 2.36 -2.30
CA VAL A 129 18.74 3.03 -3.56
C VAL A 129 18.60 4.55 -3.46
N LEU A 130 17.53 5.04 -2.84
CA LEU A 130 17.32 6.47 -2.62
C LEU A 130 18.41 7.08 -1.73
N HIS A 131 18.78 6.40 -0.64
CA HIS A 131 19.86 6.84 0.24
C HIS A 131 21.21 6.83 -0.47
N VAL A 132 21.53 5.77 -1.22
CA VAL A 132 22.77 5.68 -2.00
C VAL A 132 22.84 6.80 -3.03
N ASN A 133 21.77 7.06 -3.76
CA ASN A 133 21.73 8.14 -4.75
C ASN A 133 21.89 9.52 -4.10
N ARG A 134 21.28 9.73 -2.92
CA ARG A 134 21.44 10.96 -2.15
C ARG A 134 22.88 11.16 -1.68
N ILE A 135 23.51 10.11 -1.15
CA ILE A 135 24.91 10.14 -0.71
C ILE A 135 25.84 10.41 -1.90
N LYS A 136 25.65 9.71 -3.03
CA LYS A 136 26.39 9.94 -4.27
C LYS A 136 26.31 11.40 -4.73
N GLY A 137 25.10 11.98 -4.71
CA GLY A 137 24.89 13.38 -5.04
C GLY A 137 25.66 14.33 -4.13
N LEU A 138 25.63 14.09 -2.81
CA LEU A 138 26.37 14.91 -1.84
C LEU A 138 27.90 14.79 -2.04
N LEU A 139 28.43 13.58 -2.19
CA LEU A 139 29.86 13.34 -2.41
C LEU A 139 30.37 13.96 -3.71
N PHE A 140 29.54 13.95 -4.75
CA PHE A 140 29.86 14.59 -6.02
C PHE A 140 30.11 16.10 -5.87
N THR A 141 29.35 16.80 -4.99
CA THR A 141 29.58 18.22 -4.70
C THR A 141 30.93 18.49 -4.03
N GLN A 142 31.52 17.47 -3.39
CA GLN A 142 32.83 17.55 -2.72
C GLN A 142 33.98 17.07 -3.62
N GLY A 143 33.72 16.80 -4.91
CA GLY A 143 34.72 16.27 -5.84
C GLY A 143 35.03 14.79 -5.67
N ILE A 144 34.32 14.10 -4.77
CA ILE A 144 34.49 12.65 -4.53
C ILE A 144 33.66 11.90 -5.56
N ARG A 145 34.33 11.14 -6.42
CA ARG A 145 33.72 10.35 -7.51
C ARG A 145 33.84 8.86 -7.18
N ASP A 146 33.08 8.04 -7.91
CA ASP A 146 33.14 6.57 -7.85
C ASP A 146 32.77 5.96 -6.48
N TYR A 147 31.87 6.61 -5.72
CA TYR A 147 31.31 6.02 -4.49
C TYR A 147 30.42 4.83 -4.82
N GLU A 148 30.89 3.62 -4.55
CA GLU A 148 30.12 2.39 -4.60
C GLU A 148 29.99 1.79 -3.20
N PRO A 149 28.80 1.80 -2.57
CA PRO A 149 28.57 1.05 -1.35
C PRO A 149 28.57 -0.44 -1.73
N VAL A 150 29.73 -1.08 -1.58
CA VAL A 150 29.99 -2.42 -2.08
C VAL A 150 29.13 -3.47 -1.36
N ASN A 151 28.71 -4.45 -2.17
CA ASN A 151 28.34 -5.81 -1.83
C ASN A 151 28.81 -6.30 -0.45
N ARG A 152 27.92 -7.07 0.20
CA ARG A 152 27.95 -7.70 1.55
C ARG A 152 29.27 -8.38 2.05
N GLY A 153 30.38 -8.31 1.35
CA GLY A 153 31.63 -9.03 1.65
C GLY A 153 32.82 -8.20 2.16
N LEU A 154 32.79 -6.87 2.19
CA LEU A 154 33.94 -6.09 2.67
C LEU A 154 33.56 -5.14 3.81
N TRP A 155 33.82 -5.58 5.04
CA TRP A 155 33.87 -4.77 6.27
C TRP A 155 35.17 -3.94 6.36
N LEU A 156 35.69 -3.47 5.24
CA LEU A 156 36.90 -2.64 5.18
C LEU A 156 36.60 -1.41 4.33
N TRP A 157 36.04 -0.40 4.96
CA TRP A 157 36.23 0.97 4.50
C TRP A 157 37.62 1.44 4.97
N PRO A 158 38.49 2.08 4.14
CA PRO A 158 38.33 2.50 2.74
C PRO A 158 39.38 1.87 1.80
N ALA A 159 38.97 1.14 0.76
CA ALA A 159 39.94 0.66 -0.26
C ALA A 159 39.66 1.10 -1.70
N ARG A 160 38.51 1.68 -2.04
CA ARG A 160 38.29 2.25 -3.38
C ARG A 160 37.35 3.46 -3.35
N CYS A 161 37.86 4.60 -2.87
CA CYS A 161 37.41 5.90 -3.36
C CYS A 161 38.57 6.48 -4.17
N SER A 162 38.45 6.52 -5.49
CA SER A 162 39.34 7.32 -6.33
C SER A 162 38.98 8.79 -6.11
N LEU A 163 39.65 9.42 -5.14
CA LEU A 163 39.65 10.88 -4.98
C LEU A 163 40.39 11.49 -6.16
N ARG A 164 39.70 11.68 -7.28
CA ARG A 164 40.18 12.56 -8.36
C ARG A 164 39.90 14.01 -7.94
N PHE A 165 40.75 14.55 -7.08
CA PHE A 165 40.87 16.00 -6.94
C PHE A 165 41.30 16.55 -8.31
N GLY A 166 40.58 17.55 -8.80
CA GLY A 166 40.94 18.24 -10.02
C GLY A 166 42.41 18.69 -9.95
N ASN A 167 43.18 18.30 -10.97
CA ASN A 167 44.53 18.75 -11.31
C ASN A 167 45.61 18.77 -10.20
N MET A 168 45.63 17.78 -9.30
CA MET A 168 46.86 17.48 -8.55
C MET A 168 47.03 15.97 -8.37
N LEU A 169 47.95 15.38 -9.14
CA LEU A 169 48.45 14.03 -8.96
C LEU A 169 49.42 14.05 -7.78
N LEU A 170 48.95 13.68 -6.58
CA LEU A 170 49.84 13.24 -5.50
C LEU A 170 50.03 11.73 -5.66
N GLN A 171 51.17 11.33 -6.24
CA GLN A 171 51.68 9.97 -6.10
C GLN A 171 52.25 9.84 -4.67
N ALA A 172 51.64 8.98 -3.85
CA ALA A 172 52.26 8.51 -2.63
C ALA A 172 53.30 7.44 -3.01
N SER A 173 54.56 7.65 -2.61
CA SER A 173 55.58 6.59 -2.52
C SER A 173 55.33 5.69 -1.32
#